data_AF-A0A1H3EJ65-F1
#
_entry.id   AF-A0A1H3EJ65-F1
#
_cell.length_a   1.000
_cell.length_b   1.000
_cell.length_c   1.000
_cell.angle_alpha   90.00
_cell.angle_beta   90.00
_cell.angle_gamma   90.00
#
_symmetry.space_group_name_H-M   'P 1'
#
loop_
_entity.id
_entity.type
_entity.pdbx_description
1 polymer ?
#
loop_
_entity_poly.entity_id
_entity_poly.type
_entity_poly.pdbx_seq_one_letter_code
_entity_poly.pdbx_strand_id
1 'polypeptide(L)' 'MTEKTTAAATAPAEPKAAPRFEVKLIAPHTHARKDYVAGDTIKVTARQRQFLVEAGVIEGAK' A
#
# COMPACT_ATOMS: atom_id res chain seq x y z
N MET A 1 -12.19 -16.44 50.11
CA MET A 1 -12.17 -17.19 48.83
C MET A 1 -12.02 -16.16 47.74
N THR A 2 -10.83 -16.11 47.15
CA THR A 2 -10.46 -15.08 46.18
C THR A 2 -10.11 -15.82 44.90
N GLU A 3 -11.03 -15.87 43.95
CA GLU A 3 -10.72 -16.40 42.63
C GLU A 3 -10.88 -15.30 41.59
N LYS A 4 -9.74 -15.11 40.93
CA LYS A 4 -9.27 -13.94 40.21
C LYS A 4 -9.86 -14.04 38.80
N THR A 5 -10.64 -13.04 38.41
CA THR A 5 -11.10 -12.84 37.03
C THR A 5 -9.90 -12.82 36.09
N THR A 6 -9.73 -13.89 35.31
CA THR A 6 -8.87 -13.92 34.13
C THR A 6 -9.60 -13.19 33.02
N ALA A 7 -9.32 -11.89 32.88
CA ALA A 7 -9.66 -11.15 31.68
C ALA A 7 -8.76 -11.66 30.54
N ALA A 8 -9.39 -12.27 29.53
CA ALA A 8 -8.75 -12.63 28.29
C ALA A 8 -8.17 -11.37 27.64
N ALA A 9 -6.84 -11.28 27.58
CA ALA A 9 -6.16 -10.27 26.80
C ALA A 9 -6.31 -10.61 25.31
N THR A 10 -7.36 -10.06 24.69
CA THR A 10 -7.48 -10.01 23.24
C THR A 10 -6.41 -9.07 22.71
N ALA A 11 -5.31 -9.62 22.19
CA ALA A 11 -4.33 -8.85 21.45
C ALA A 11 -5.06 -8.21 20.24
N PRO A 12 -4.98 -6.88 20.03
CA PRO A 12 -5.46 -6.28 18.80
C PRO A 12 -4.60 -6.85 17.67
N ALA A 13 -5.20 -7.66 16.81
CA ALA A 13 -4.57 -8.09 15.58
C ALA A 13 -4.25 -6.84 14.77
N GLU A 14 -2.99 -6.41 14.80
CA GLU A 14 -2.48 -5.33 13.94
C GLU A 14 -2.90 -5.65 12.49
N PRO A 15 -3.55 -4.72 11.78
CA PRO A 15 -3.91 -4.97 10.40
C PRO A 15 -2.62 -5.17 9.61
N LYS A 16 -2.40 -6.41 9.18
CA LYS A 16 -1.25 -6.83 8.38
C LYS A 16 -1.09 -5.84 7.23
N ALA A 17 -0.08 -4.98 7.30
CA ALA A 17 0.09 -3.91 6.33
C ALA A 17 0.12 -4.52 4.93
N ALA A 18 -0.77 -4.06 4.05
CA ALA A 18 -0.83 -4.58 2.69
C ALA A 18 0.55 -4.43 2.01
N PRO A 19 1.01 -5.46 1.27
CA PRO A 19 2.30 -5.40 0.59
C PRO A 19 2.33 -4.19 -0.35
N ARG A 20 3.38 -3.37 -0.19
CA ARG A 20 3.66 -2.22 -1.05
C ARG A 20 4.63 -2.66 -2.13
N PHE A 21 4.33 -2.29 -3.36
CA PHE A 21 5.13 -2.56 -4.54
C PHE A 21 5.75 -1.25 -4.99
N GLU A 22 7.05 -1.28 -5.27
CA GLU A 22 7.76 -0.19 -5.91
C GLU A 22 7.49 -0.24 -7.41
N VAL A 23 6.91 0.82 -7.95
CA VAL A 23 6.59 0.94 -9.37
C VAL A 23 7.22 2.20 -9.92
N LYS A 24 7.80 2.09 -11.11
CA LYS A 24 8.39 3.21 -11.84
C LYS A 24 7.35 3.85 -12.73
N LEU A 25 7.15 5.15 -12.56
CA LEU A 25 6.29 6.00 -13.36
C LEU A 25 6.92 6.17 -14.75
N ILE A 26 6.13 6.01 -15.80
CA ILE A 26 6.49 6.35 -17.18
C ILE A 26 5.87 7.68 -17.61
N ALA A 27 4.86 8.16 -16.87
CA ALA A 27 4.20 9.44 -17.07
C ALA A 27 4.17 10.23 -15.75
N PRO A 28 4.13 11.56 -15.79
CA PRO A 28 3.95 12.38 -14.59
C PRO A 28 2.61 12.03 -13.91
N HIS A 29 2.62 11.89 -12.59
CA HIS A 29 1.46 11.48 -11.82
C HIS A 29 1.49 12.04 -10.40
N THR A 30 0.34 12.45 -9.90
CA THR A 30 0.19 12.92 -8.53
C THR A 30 -0.20 11.75 -7.61
N HIS A 31 0.68 11.38 -6.68
CA HIS A 31 0.43 10.35 -5.68
C HIS A 31 0.52 10.92 -4.27
N ALA A 32 -0.49 10.67 -3.42
CA ALA A 32 -0.52 11.12 -2.02
C ALA A 32 -0.29 12.64 -1.82
N ARG A 33 -0.89 13.48 -2.68
CA ARG A 33 -0.72 14.95 -2.70
C ARG A 33 0.70 15.41 -3.04
N LYS A 34 1.49 14.55 -3.67
CA LYS A 34 2.80 14.90 -4.21
C LYS A 34 2.85 14.57 -5.68
N ASP A 35 3.32 15.53 -6.46
CA ASP A 35 3.55 15.34 -7.90
C ASP A 35 4.86 14.59 -8.11
N TYR A 36 4.80 13.59 -8.97
CA TYR A 36 5.94 12.80 -9.41
C TYR A 36 6.09 12.94 -10.91
N VAL A 37 7.34 12.98 -11.38
CA VAL A 37 7.64 13.06 -12.82
C VAL A 37 7.74 11.67 -13.43
N ALA A 38 7.75 11.61 -14.76
CA ALA A 38 8.11 10.37 -15.45
C ALA A 38 9.53 9.94 -15.05
N GLY A 39 9.68 8.67 -14.69
CA GLY A 39 10.92 8.06 -14.21
C GLY A 39 11.00 7.90 -12.69
N ASP A 40 10.14 8.58 -11.92
CA ASP A 40 10.11 8.46 -10.46
C ASP A 40 9.58 7.08 -10.00
N THR A 41 10.02 6.64 -8.83
CA THR A 41 9.57 5.38 -8.24
C THR A 41 8.68 5.65 -7.04
N ILE A 42 7.46 5.11 -7.05
CA ILE A 42 6.50 5.24 -5.96
C ILE A 42 6.14 3.89 -5.35
N LYS A 43 5.85 3.90 -4.05
CA LYS A 43 5.39 2.72 -3.30
C LYS A 43 3.88 2.71 -3.25
N VAL A 44 3.28 1.73 -3.93
CA VAL A 44 1.82 1.62 -4.07
C VAL A 44 1.34 0.24 -3.67
N THR A 45 0.06 0.12 -3.33
CA THR A 45 -0.56 -1.20 -3.11
C THR A 45 -0.77 -1.94 -4.45
N ALA A 46 -1.02 -3.25 -4.41
CA ALA A 46 -1.33 -4.03 -5.62
C ALA A 46 -2.49 -3.43 -6.44
N ARG A 47 -3.55 -2.97 -5.77
CA ARG A 47 -4.70 -2.33 -6.41
C ARG A 47 -4.33 -1.02 -7.10
N GLN A 48 -3.54 -0.18 -6.43
CA GLN A 48 -3.06 1.07 -7.01
C GLN A 48 -2.09 0.81 -8.17
N ARG A 49 -1.25 -0.24 -8.09
CA ARG A 49 -0.41 -0.66 -9.20
C ARG A 49 -1.27 -1.00 -10.42
N GLN A 50 -2.32 -1.80 -10.28
CA GLN A 50 -3.22 -2.10 -11.40
C GLN A 50 -3.85 -0.83 -11.97
N PHE A 51 -4.35 0.06 -11.12
CA PHE A 51 -4.89 1.35 -11.56
C PHE A 51 -3.88 2.18 -12.38
N LEU A 52 -2.62 2.21 -11.95
CA LEU A 52 -1.55 2.91 -12.66
C LEU A 52 -1.18 2.22 -13.99
N VAL A 53 -1.26 0.89 -14.07
CA VAL A 53 -1.07 0.16 -15.33
C VAL A 53 -2.21 0.47 -16.29
N GLU A 54 -3.46 0.40 -15.83
CA GLU A 54 -4.66 0.69 -16.63
C GLU A 54 -4.68 2.15 -17.11
N ALA A 55 -4.20 3.08 -16.28
CA ALA A 55 -4.04 4.49 -16.65
C ALA A 55 -2.84 4.76 -17.57
N GLY A 56 -2.01 3.76 -17.88
CA GLY A 56 -0.80 3.93 -18.69
C GLY A 56 0.28 4.79 -18.02
N VAL A 57 0.25 4.90 -16.69
CA VAL A 57 1.15 5.73 -15.88
C VAL A 57 2.42 4.98 -15.48
N ILE A 58 2.37 3.65 -15.42
CA ILE A 58 3.54 2.77 -15.22
C ILE A 58 3.60 1.71 -16.33
N GLU A 59 4.78 1.13 -16.57
CA GLU A 59 4.88 -0.05 -17.41
C GLU A 59 4.13 -1.22 -16.77
N GLY A 60 3.11 -1.72 -17.48
CA GLY A 60 2.47 -2.98 -17.13
C GLY A 60 3.48 -4.11 -17.23
N ALA A 61 3.66 -4.87 -16.15
CA ALA A 61 4.35 -6.15 -16.24
C ALA A 61 3.50 -7.05 -17.13
N LYS A 62 3.91 -7.15 -18.40
CA LYS A 62 3.33 -8.06 -19.38
C LYS A 62 3.56 -9.50 -18.99
#